data_AF-A0A1Q8JCT4-F1
#
_entry.id   AF-A0A1Q8JCT4-F1
#
_cell.length_a   1.000
_cell.length_b   1.000
_cell.length_c   1.000
_cell.angle_alpha   90.00
_cell.angle_beta   90.00
_cell.angle_gamma   90.00
#
_symmetry.space_group_name_H-M   'P 1'
#
loop_
_entity.id
_entity.type
_entity.pdbx_description
1 polymer ?
#
loop_
_entity_poly.entity_id
_entity_poly.type
_entity_poly.pdbx_seq_one_letter_code
_entity_poly.pdbx_strand_id
1 'polypeptide(L)'
;MRGQELVVENWVSPLSTGGLLSIAVGAVAVLLVAIIRFKVHPLLALIVVSAVTAFAARIPPGAVLDVLVEGFGTTLGEVALLVGLGAMFGRLAETSGAARALSDALVARFTEQRAPLALGVVSLLFGFPIFFDAAFMVMLPIIFTIARCGPGGGGEVGASAGVRGDGVGAAVGRGCCG
;
A
#
# COMPACT_ATOMS: atom_id res chain seq x y z
N MET A 1 -12.08 30.31 -4.84
CA MET A 1 -12.18 28.93 -4.34
C MET A 1 -13.12 28.79 -3.13
N ARG A 2 -13.12 29.68 -2.13
CA ARG A 2 -14.11 29.66 -1.00
C ARG A 2 -15.61 29.73 -1.38
N GLY A 3 -15.97 30.19 -2.57
CA GLY A 3 -17.38 30.29 -3.00
C GLY A 3 -18.02 28.98 -3.44
N GLN A 4 -17.24 27.97 -3.83
CA GLN A 4 -17.72 26.64 -4.25
C GLN A 4 -17.99 25.73 -3.03
N GLU A 5 -17.09 25.78 -2.04
CA GLU A 5 -17.18 25.03 -0.79
C GLU A 5 -18.48 25.33 -0.02
N LEU A 6 -18.88 26.60 0.04
CA LEU A 6 -20.14 27.04 0.66
C LEU A 6 -21.40 26.52 -0.06
N VAL A 7 -21.32 26.27 -1.37
CA VAL A 7 -22.43 25.71 -2.14
C VAL A 7 -22.58 24.23 -1.80
N VAL A 8 -21.49 23.46 -1.75
CA VAL A 8 -21.52 22.03 -1.44
C VAL A 8 -22.00 21.78 0.00
N GLU A 9 -21.52 22.56 0.97
CA GLU A 9 -21.92 22.41 2.39
C GLU A 9 -23.39 22.78 2.66
N ASN A 10 -23.94 23.76 1.93
CA ASN A 10 -25.35 24.18 2.06
C ASN A 10 -26.30 23.43 1.11
N TRP A 11 -25.80 22.43 0.37
CA TRP A 11 -26.62 21.65 -0.55
C TRP A 11 -27.51 20.65 0.21
N VAL A 12 -28.68 21.12 0.65
CA VAL A 12 -29.77 20.25 1.10
C VAL A 12 -30.38 19.56 -0.12
N SER A 13 -30.07 18.27 -0.27
CA SER A 13 -30.74 17.42 -1.25
C SER A 13 -32.21 17.26 -0.83
N PRO A 14 -33.19 17.56 -1.71
CA PRO A 14 -34.63 17.41 -1.40
C PRO A 14 -35.08 15.94 -1.35
N LEU A 15 -34.14 15.00 -1.37
CA LEU A 15 -34.38 13.56 -1.42
C LEU A 15 -34.48 13.01 0.00
N SER A 16 -35.49 12.16 0.23
CA SER A 16 -35.60 11.34 1.45
C SER A 16 -34.31 10.55 1.69
N THR A 17 -33.96 10.26 2.94
CA THR A 17 -32.81 9.42 3.33
C THR A 17 -32.72 8.12 2.53
N GLY A 18 -33.88 7.55 2.14
CA GLY A 18 -33.94 6.36 1.28
C GLY A 18 -33.42 6.59 -0.15
N GLY A 19 -33.63 7.77 -0.72
CA GLY A 19 -33.11 8.14 -2.04
C GLY A 19 -31.58 8.21 -2.05
N LEU A 20 -30.99 8.87 -1.05
CA LEU A 20 -29.54 8.94 -0.88
C LEU A 20 -28.91 7.55 -0.70
N LEU A 21 -29.52 6.69 0.12
CA LEU A 21 -29.05 5.32 0.34
C LEU A 21 -29.11 4.50 -0.96
N SER A 22 -30.19 4.63 -1.74
CA SER A 22 -30.35 3.91 -3.01
C SER A 22 -29.30 4.32 -4.04
N ILE A 23 -28.96 5.61 -4.11
CA ILE A 23 -27.91 6.13 -4.99
C ILE A 23 -26.54 5.63 -4.54
N ALA A 24 -26.25 5.64 -3.23
CA ALA A 24 -24.99 5.14 -2.68
C ALA A 24 -24.79 3.65 -2.98
N VAL A 25 -25.80 2.82 -2.69
CA VAL A 25 -25.75 1.38 -2.99
C VAL A 25 -25.64 1.14 -4.50
N GLY A 26 -26.37 1.91 -5.32
CA GLY A 26 -26.28 1.84 -6.77
C GLY A 26 -24.89 2.20 -7.30
N ALA A 27 -24.27 3.27 -6.79
CA ALA A 27 -22.94 3.70 -7.19
C ALA A 27 -21.88 2.63 -6.86
N VAL A 28 -21.94 2.04 -5.66
CA VAL A 28 -21.05 0.94 -5.26
C VAL A 28 -21.27 -0.29 -6.16
N ALA A 29 -22.53 -0.68 -6.41
CA ALA A 29 -22.82 -1.81 -7.28
C ALA A 29 -22.30 -1.59 -8.72
N VAL A 30 -22.51 -0.40 -9.30
CA VAL A 30 -22.00 -0.03 -10.62
C VAL A 30 -20.47 -0.06 -10.64
N LEU A 31 -19.80 0.46 -9.60
CA LEU A 31 -18.35 0.41 -9.47
C LEU A 31 -17.83 -1.03 -9.47
N LEU A 32 -18.38 -1.91 -8.62
CA LEU A 32 -17.96 -3.31 -8.58
C LEU A 32 -18.19 -3.99 -9.92
N VAL A 33 -19.34 -3.79 -10.54
CA VAL A 33 -19.65 -4.38 -11.86
C VAL A 33 -18.69 -3.85 -12.93
N ALA A 34 -18.37 -2.56 -12.94
CA ALA A 34 -17.41 -1.99 -13.88
C ALA A 34 -16.01 -2.62 -13.73
N ILE A 35 -15.52 -2.76 -12.49
CA ILE A 35 -14.20 -3.35 -12.25
C ILE A 35 -14.19 -4.84 -12.64
N ILE A 36 -15.18 -5.61 -12.20
CA ILE A 36 -15.23 -7.07 -12.41
C ILE A 36 -15.51 -7.42 -13.88
N ARG A 37 -16.44 -6.71 -14.53
CA ARG A 37 -16.96 -7.09 -15.84
C ARG A 37 -16.24 -6.45 -17.01
N PHE A 38 -15.77 -5.20 -16.85
CA PHE A 38 -15.10 -4.45 -17.92
C PHE A 38 -13.56 -4.51 -17.84
N LYS A 39 -12.97 -5.12 -16.80
CA LYS A 39 -11.52 -5.22 -16.60
C LYS A 39 -10.79 -3.88 -16.82
N VAL A 40 -11.47 -2.78 -16.49
CA VAL A 40 -10.91 -1.43 -16.56
C VAL A 40 -10.07 -1.15 -15.32
N HIS A 41 -9.05 -0.30 -15.47
CA HIS A 41 -8.20 0.11 -14.35
C HIS A 41 -9.06 0.73 -13.23
N PRO A 42 -8.87 0.38 -11.94
CA PRO A 42 -9.71 0.86 -10.84
C PRO A 42 -9.86 2.38 -10.79
N LEU A 43 -8.76 3.09 -11.09
CA LEU A 43 -8.74 4.56 -11.20
C LEU A 43 -9.75 5.09 -12.24
N LEU A 44 -9.77 4.50 -13.44
CA LEU A 44 -10.69 4.91 -14.51
C LEU A 44 -12.14 4.58 -14.13
N ALA A 45 -12.37 3.40 -13.54
CA ALA A 45 -13.68 3.00 -13.05
C ALA A 45 -14.21 3.99 -12.00
N LEU A 46 -13.37 4.38 -11.03
CA LEU A 46 -13.74 5.36 -10.01
C LEU A 46 -14.06 6.74 -10.60
N ILE A 47 -13.28 7.22 -11.59
CA ILE A 47 -13.53 8.54 -12.20
C ILE A 47 -14.89 8.56 -12.89
N VAL A 48 -15.17 7.52 -13.67
CA VAL A 48 -16.43 7.40 -14.42
C VAL A 48 -17.61 7.26 -13.48
N VAL A 49 -17.53 6.40 -12.47
CA VAL A 49 -18.63 6.20 -11.51
C VAL A 49 -18.86 7.44 -10.66
N SER A 50 -17.80 8.12 -10.22
CA SER A 50 -17.93 9.37 -9.48
C SER A 50 -18.61 10.45 -10.33
N ALA A 51 -18.23 10.60 -11.61
CA ALA A 51 -18.91 11.51 -12.52
C ALA A 51 -20.40 11.17 -12.69
N VAL A 52 -20.74 9.90 -12.96
CA VAL A 52 -22.13 9.44 -13.10
C VAL A 52 -22.93 9.67 -11.81
N THR A 53 -22.32 9.42 -10.65
CA THR A 53 -22.96 9.61 -9.34
C THR A 53 -23.18 11.09 -9.04
N ALA A 54 -22.24 11.97 -9.39
CA ALA A 54 -22.39 13.41 -9.22
C ALA A 54 -23.54 13.99 -10.06
N PHE A 55 -23.71 13.49 -11.29
CA PHE A 55 -24.87 13.80 -12.13
C PHE A 55 -26.17 13.25 -11.53
N ALA A 56 -26.16 12.01 -11.02
CA ALA A 56 -27.32 11.39 -10.38
C ALA A 56 -27.74 12.11 -9.08
N ALA A 57 -26.77 12.63 -8.33
CA ALA A 57 -26.99 13.42 -7.11
C ALA A 57 -27.40 14.88 -7.39
N ARG A 58 -27.46 15.30 -8.67
CA ARG A 58 -27.80 16.67 -9.11
C ARG A 58 -26.92 17.77 -8.51
N ILE A 59 -25.64 17.46 -8.30
CA ILE A 59 -24.66 18.43 -7.84
C ILE A 59 -24.45 19.48 -8.95
N PRO A 60 -24.35 20.78 -8.62
CA PRO A 60 -24.09 21.83 -9.59
C PRO A 60 -22.79 21.54 -10.36
N PRO A 61 -22.77 21.68 -11.69
CA PRO A 61 -21.65 21.24 -12.54
C PRO A 61 -20.32 21.93 -12.20
N GLY A 62 -20.38 23.13 -11.62
CA GLY A 62 -19.20 23.87 -11.16
C GLY A 62 -18.46 23.20 -10.01
N ALA A 63 -19.12 22.38 -9.18
CA ALA A 63 -18.53 21.74 -8.00
C ALA A 63 -18.13 20.28 -8.24
N VAL A 64 -18.55 19.68 -9.36
CA VAL A 64 -18.30 18.26 -9.68
C VAL A 64 -16.80 17.98 -9.77
N LEU A 65 -16.04 18.88 -10.41
CA LEU A 65 -14.59 18.70 -10.58
C LEU A 65 -13.86 18.82 -9.23
N ASP A 66 -14.29 19.76 -8.38
CA ASP A 66 -13.69 19.94 -7.05
C ASP A 66 -13.94 18.70 -6.18
N VAL A 67 -15.17 18.18 -6.12
CA VAL A 67 -15.49 16.95 -5.37
C VAL A 67 -14.70 15.74 -5.90
N LEU A 68 -14.52 15.65 -7.22
CA LEU A 68 -13.72 14.60 -7.84
C LEU A 68 -12.25 14.72 -7.42
N VAL A 69 -11.64 15.89 -7.59
CA VAL A 69 -10.22 16.14 -7.28
C VAL A 69 -9.95 16.03 -5.78
N GLU A 70 -10.85 16.53 -4.93
CA GLU A 70 -10.75 16.43 -3.47
C GLU A 70 -10.78 14.95 -3.05
N GLY A 71 -11.81 14.19 -3.46
CA GLY A 71 -11.95 12.79 -3.07
C GLY A 71 -10.78 11.92 -3.53
N PHE A 72 -10.33 12.06 -4.78
CA PHE A 72 -9.14 11.36 -5.27
C PHE A 72 -7.86 11.87 -4.61
N GLY A 73 -7.74 13.18 -4.41
CA GLY A 73 -6.57 13.85 -3.86
C GLY A 73 -6.31 13.46 -2.42
N THR A 74 -7.35 13.32 -1.59
CA THR A 74 -7.22 12.83 -0.21
C THR A 74 -6.65 11.41 -0.18
N THR A 75 -7.22 10.48 -0.95
CA THR A 75 -6.74 9.09 -0.97
C THR A 75 -5.33 8.98 -1.54
N LEU A 76 -5.05 9.67 -2.65
CA LEU A 76 -3.70 9.69 -3.24
C LEU A 76 -2.70 10.37 -2.32
N GLY A 77 -3.09 11.40 -1.59
CA GLY A 77 -2.23 12.08 -0.61
C GLY A 77 -1.86 11.17 0.55
N GLU A 78 -2.83 10.46 1.13
CA GLU A 78 -2.59 9.48 2.20
C GLU A 78 -1.65 8.37 1.75
N VAL A 79 -1.93 7.76 0.59
CA VAL A 79 -1.12 6.66 0.05
C VAL A 79 0.25 7.17 -0.41
N ALA A 80 0.34 8.31 -1.09
CA ALA A 80 1.61 8.85 -1.57
C ALA A 80 2.55 9.24 -0.42
N LEU A 81 2.01 9.76 0.69
CA LEU A 81 2.80 10.06 1.88
C LEU A 81 3.36 8.78 2.49
N LEU A 82 2.52 7.75 2.67
CA LEU A 82 2.94 6.45 3.19
C LEU A 82 4.00 5.78 2.29
N VAL A 83 3.76 5.72 0.99
CA VAL A 83 4.66 5.09 0.01
C VAL A 83 5.97 5.88 -0.14
N GLY A 84 5.89 7.21 -0.19
CA GLY A 84 7.08 8.07 -0.29
C GLY A 84 7.96 7.97 0.96
N LEU A 85 7.35 8.00 2.13
CA LEU A 85 8.05 7.85 3.41
C LEU A 85 8.61 6.42 3.55
N GLY A 86 7.84 5.40 3.18
CA GLY A 86 8.28 4.00 3.15
C GLY A 86 9.48 3.77 2.24
N ALA A 87 9.48 4.37 1.03
CA ALA A 87 10.61 4.29 0.11
C ALA A 87 11.87 4.95 0.67
N MET A 88 11.74 6.12 1.29
CA MET A 88 12.85 6.83 1.94
C MET A 88 13.43 6.02 3.10
N PHE A 89 12.57 5.47 3.98
CA PHE A 89 13.00 4.60 5.07
C PHE A 89 13.61 3.29 4.58
N GLY A 90 13.07 2.70 3.51
CA GLY A 90 13.64 1.50 2.88
C GLY A 90 15.07 1.74 2.41
N ARG A 91 15.33 2.85 1.71
CA ARG A 91 16.69 3.24 1.32
C ARG A 91 17.59 3.50 2.53
N LEU A 92 17.09 4.20 3.54
CA LEU A 92 17.87 4.50 4.74
C LEU A 92 18.24 3.23 5.53
N ALA A 93 17.34 2.26 5.59
CA ALA A 93 17.56 0.95 6.22
C ALA A 93 18.59 0.10 5.46
N GLU A 94 18.61 0.21 4.13
CA GLU A 94 19.61 -0.44 3.27
C GLU A 94 21.00 0.18 3.49
N THR A 95 21.11 1.50 3.49
CA THR A 95 22.40 2.20 3.62
C THR A 95 22.97 2.16 5.04
N SER A 96 22.13 2.07 6.06
CA SER A 96 22.56 2.03 7.48
C SER A 96 23.02 0.64 7.93
N GLY A 97 22.88 -0.40 7.09
CA GLY A 97 23.15 -1.78 7.51
C GLY A 97 22.13 -2.34 8.50
N ALA A 98 21.05 -1.59 8.80
CA ALA A 98 19.98 -2.03 9.69
C ALA A 98 19.35 -3.35 9.22
N ALA A 99 19.22 -3.55 7.90
CA ALA A 99 18.72 -4.80 7.33
C ALA A 99 19.61 -6.01 7.66
N ARG A 100 20.94 -5.84 7.70
CA ARG A 100 21.88 -6.91 8.09
C ARG A 100 21.79 -7.20 9.59
N ALA A 101 21.81 -6.17 10.41
CA ALA A 101 21.68 -6.31 11.86
C ALA A 101 20.33 -6.94 12.28
N LEU A 102 19.24 -6.58 11.60
CA LEU A 102 17.92 -7.21 11.78
C LEU A 102 17.96 -8.70 11.42
N SER A 103 18.59 -9.06 10.31
CA SER A 103 18.69 -10.46 9.87
C SER A 103 19.48 -11.30 10.88
N ASP A 104 20.63 -10.81 11.33
CA ASP A 104 21.46 -11.51 12.33
C ASP A 104 20.74 -11.64 13.68
N ALA A 105 20.05 -10.58 14.12
CA ALA A 105 19.27 -10.60 15.36
C ALA A 105 18.07 -11.55 15.27
N LEU A 106 17.40 -11.64 14.11
CA LEU A 106 16.32 -12.60 13.90
C LEU A 106 16.84 -14.04 13.95
N VAL A 107 17.93 -14.36 13.25
CA VAL A 107 18.54 -15.71 13.28
C VAL A 107 18.99 -16.08 14.70
N ALA A 108 19.50 -15.12 15.47
CA ALA A 108 19.91 -15.35 16.87
C ALA A 108 18.74 -15.51 17.85
N ARG A 109 17.58 -14.88 17.60
CA ARG A 109 16.41 -14.88 18.51
C ARG A 109 15.35 -15.91 18.15
N PHE A 110 15.22 -16.28 16.88
CA PHE A 110 14.20 -17.19 16.39
C PHE A 110 14.80 -18.58 16.11
N THR A 111 14.67 -19.48 17.08
CA THR A 111 14.96 -20.90 16.91
C THR A 111 13.97 -21.53 15.92
N GLU A 112 14.52 -22.31 14.98
CA GLU A 112 14.00 -22.87 13.72
C GLU A 112 12.57 -23.44 13.71
N GLN A 113 11.96 -23.76 14.86
CA GLN A 113 10.72 -24.55 14.92
C GLN A 113 9.42 -23.75 15.11
N ARG A 114 9.45 -22.48 15.57
CA ARG A 114 8.22 -21.68 15.80
C ARG A 114 8.19 -20.31 15.13
N ALA A 115 9.30 -19.91 14.51
CA ALA A 115 9.42 -18.64 13.80
C ALA A 115 8.36 -18.42 12.71
N PRO A 116 8.03 -19.42 11.85
CA PRO A 116 7.07 -19.22 10.77
C PRO A 116 5.64 -18.98 11.27
N LEU A 117 5.23 -19.66 12.35
CA LEU A 117 3.90 -19.51 12.95
C LEU A 117 3.74 -18.14 13.64
N ALA A 118 4.77 -17.67 14.34
CA ALA A 118 4.75 -16.36 14.98
C ALA A 118 4.73 -15.22 13.93
N LEU A 119 5.54 -15.35 12.88
CA LEU A 119 5.55 -14.41 11.75
C LEU A 119 4.20 -14.37 11.03
N GLY A 120 3.56 -15.52 10.81
CA GLY A 120 2.23 -15.58 10.21
C GLY A 120 1.15 -14.86 11.01
N VAL A 121 1.13 -15.03 12.34
CA VAL A 121 0.16 -14.35 13.23
C VAL A 121 0.41 -12.84 13.25
N VAL A 122 1.67 -12.41 13.31
CA VAL A 122 2.03 -10.98 13.26
C VAL A 122 1.64 -10.35 11.92
N SER A 123 1.94 -11.01 10.79
CA SER A 123 1.53 -10.54 9.46
C SER A 123 0.02 -10.51 9.27
N LEU A 124 -0.72 -11.44 9.88
CA LEU A 124 -2.20 -11.43 9.86
C LEU A 124 -2.76 -10.25 10.68
N LEU A 125 -2.18 -9.97 11.85
CA LEU A 125 -2.60 -8.87 12.72
C LEU A 125 -2.20 -7.49 12.19
N PHE A 126 -1.09 -7.37 11.44
CA PHE A 126 -0.65 -6.11 10.84
C PHE A 126 -1.22 -5.88 9.43
N GLY A 127 -1.49 -6.93 8.66
CA GLY A 127 -2.03 -6.81 7.30
C GLY A 127 -3.51 -6.41 7.25
N PHE A 128 -4.27 -6.70 8.30
CA PHE A 128 -5.71 -6.41 8.39
C PHE A 128 -6.05 -4.96 8.82
N PRO A 129 -5.33 -4.29 9.74
CA PRO A 129 -5.70 -2.96 10.23
C PRO A 129 -4.87 -1.78 9.68
N ILE A 130 -3.67 -1.97 9.11
CA ILE A 130 -2.67 -0.89 8.91
C ILE A 130 -2.30 -0.66 7.43
N PHE A 131 -3.24 -0.64 6.49
CA PHE A 131 -2.89 -0.53 5.05
C PHE A 131 -2.14 -1.77 4.56
N PHE A 132 -2.88 -2.73 4.04
CA PHE A 132 -2.33 -3.78 3.19
C PHE A 132 -1.30 -3.22 2.17
N ASP A 133 -1.54 -2.02 1.66
CA ASP A 133 -0.64 -1.27 0.76
C ASP A 133 0.71 -0.88 1.40
N ALA A 134 0.70 -0.27 2.60
CA ALA A 134 1.94 0.13 3.29
C ALA A 134 2.72 -1.09 3.82
N ALA A 135 2.01 -2.12 4.29
CA ALA A 135 2.61 -3.38 4.71
C ALA A 135 3.32 -4.08 3.53
N PHE A 136 2.74 -4.04 2.33
CA PHE A 136 3.38 -4.55 1.11
C PHE A 136 4.69 -3.81 0.79
N MET A 137 4.71 -2.48 0.92
CA MET A 137 5.88 -1.63 0.64
C MET A 137 7.08 -1.97 1.55
N VAL A 138 6.82 -2.21 2.84
CA VAL A 138 7.86 -2.59 3.83
C VAL A 138 8.27 -4.07 3.70
N MET A 139 7.33 -4.95 3.32
CA MET A 139 7.59 -6.38 3.18
C MET A 139 8.33 -6.71 1.88
N LEU A 140 8.20 -5.91 0.83
CA LEU A 140 8.88 -6.11 -0.46
C LEU A 140 10.41 -6.29 -0.35
N PRO A 141 11.19 -5.42 0.33
CA PRO A 141 12.63 -5.62 0.48
C PRO A 141 12.96 -6.87 1.31
N ILE A 142 12.15 -7.19 2.31
CA ILE A 142 12.31 -8.37 3.16
C ILE A 142 12.05 -9.65 2.35
N ILE A 143 11.04 -9.67 1.49
CA ILE A 143 10.78 -10.77 0.57
C ILE A 143 11.97 -10.97 -0.37
N PHE A 144 12.53 -9.89 -0.94
CA PHE A 144 13.67 -10.00 -1.84
C PHE A 144 14.95 -10.51 -1.14
N THR A 145 15.20 -10.15 0.13
CA THR A 145 16.34 -10.68 0.87
C THR A 145 16.18 -12.16 1.20
N ILE A 146 14.97 -12.62 1.53
CA ILE A 146 14.69 -14.03 1.84
C ILE A 146 14.65 -14.89 0.56
N ALA A 147 14.04 -14.39 -0.54
CA ALA A 147 13.99 -15.09 -1.82
C ALA A 147 15.38 -15.38 -2.39
N ARG A 148 16.37 -14.53 -2.06
CA ARG A 148 17.78 -14.74 -2.39
C ARG A 148 18.48 -15.83 -1.57
N CYS A 149 17.87 -16.31 -0.49
CA CYS A 149 18.43 -17.30 0.43
C CYS A 149 17.79 -18.69 0.28
N GLY A 150 16.92 -18.89 -0.72
CA GLY A 150 16.21 -20.15 -0.96
C GLY A 150 16.98 -21.15 -1.85
N PRO A 151 16.86 -22.48 -1.64
CA PRO A 151 17.68 -23.49 -2.33
C PRO A 151 17.32 -23.82 -3.78
N GLY A 152 16.50 -23.02 -4.49
CA GLY A 152 16.05 -23.39 -5.83
C GLY A 152 15.54 -22.22 -6.69
N GLY A 153 16.36 -21.84 -7.69
CA GLY A 153 16.04 -20.95 -8.82
C GLY A 153 16.11 -19.45 -8.47
N GLY A 154 17.01 -18.62 -8.99
CA GLY A 154 17.75 -18.64 -10.26
C GLY A 154 17.32 -17.42 -11.09
N GLY A 155 18.17 -16.39 -11.18
CA GLY A 155 17.96 -15.27 -12.11
C GLY A 155 18.53 -13.92 -11.64
N GLU A 156 19.83 -13.73 -11.88
CA GLU A 156 20.47 -12.43 -12.14
C GLU A 156 20.61 -11.46 -10.95
N VAL A 157 21.54 -11.82 -10.06
CA VAL A 157 22.20 -10.87 -9.16
C VAL A 157 23.08 -9.98 -10.04
N GLY A 158 22.55 -8.80 -10.37
CA GLY A 158 23.29 -7.70 -10.96
C GLY A 158 24.56 -7.43 -10.16
N ALA A 159 25.67 -7.86 -10.74
CA ALA A 159 27.00 -7.48 -10.34
C ALA A 159 27.19 -5.97 -10.57
N SER A 160 27.28 -5.23 -9.48
CA SER A 160 28.10 -4.03 -9.39
C SER A 160 28.48 -3.92 -7.91
N ALA A 161 29.59 -4.53 -7.46
CA ALA A 161 30.98 -4.09 -7.67
C ALA A 161 31.25 -2.71 -7.06
N GLY A 162 32.08 -2.70 -5.99
CA GLY A 162 32.68 -1.53 -5.34
C GLY A 162 31.77 -0.91 -4.29
N VAL A 163 32.03 -1.02 -2.99
CA VAL A 163 33.07 -0.33 -2.19
C VAL A 163 32.90 -0.91 -0.77
N ARG A 164 33.87 -1.14 0.13
CA ARG A 164 35.33 -1.15 0.22
C ARG A 164 35.57 -1.67 1.64
N GLY A 165 36.59 -2.52 1.80
CA GLY A 165 36.71 -3.42 2.94
C GLY A 165 36.77 -2.74 4.31
N ASP A 166 36.00 -3.31 5.25
CA ASP A 166 36.31 -3.34 6.67
C ASP A 166 36.27 -4.81 7.10
N GLY A 167 37.38 -5.30 7.62
CA GLY A 167 37.67 -6.71 7.90
C GLY A 167 36.92 -7.31 9.09
N VAL A 168 35.59 -7.18 9.12
CA VAL A 168 34.71 -7.70 10.18
C VAL A 168 33.81 -8.84 9.64
N GLY A 169 34.38 -9.73 8.82
CA GLY A 169 33.62 -10.79 8.14
C GLY A 169 34.09 -12.22 8.41
N ALA A 170 35.22 -12.42 9.09
CA ALA A 170 35.85 -13.75 9.17
C ALA A 170 35.36 -14.65 10.32
N ALA A 171 34.38 -14.21 11.13
CA ALA A 171 33.98 -14.92 12.35
C ALA A 171 32.65 -15.70 12.27
N VAL A 172 31.81 -15.50 11.24
CA VAL A 172 30.45 -16.10 11.17
C VAL A 172 30.42 -17.28 10.17
N GLY A 173 31.46 -18.10 10.18
CA GLY A 173 31.63 -19.19 9.18
C GLY A 173 31.74 -20.61 9.75
N ARG A 174 31.58 -20.82 11.06
CA ARG A 174 31.85 -22.13 11.68
C ARG A 174 30.75 -22.71 12.58
N GLY A 175 29.56 -22.12 12.62
CA GLY A 175 28.49 -22.57 13.53
C GLY A 175 27.40 -23.49 12.95
N CYS A 176 27.25 -23.58 11.61
CA CYS A 176 26.05 -24.20 11.02
C CYS A 176 26.20 -25.68 10.60
N CYS A 177 27.18 -26.41 11.13
CA CYS A 177 27.24 -27.87 10.99
C CYS A 177 27.66 -28.46 12.33
N GLY A 178 26.67 -28.66 13.20
CA GLY A 178 26.74 -29.37 14.46
C GLY A 178 25.34 -29.82 14.85
#